data_AF-A0A8S3PWP6-F1
#
_entry.id   AF-A0A8S3PWP6-F1
#
_cell.length_a   1.000
_cell.length_b   1.000
_cell.length_c   1.000
_cell.angle_alpha   90.00
_cell.angle_beta   90.00
_cell.angle_gamma   90.00
#
_symmetry.space_group_name_H-M   'P 1'
#
loop_
_entity.id
_entity.type
_entity.pdbx_description
1 polymer ?
#
loop_
_entity_poly.entity_id
_entity_poly.type
_entity_poly.pdbx_seq_one_letter_code
_entity_poly.pdbx_strand_id
1 'polypeptide(L)'
;MVVTGCVMLTNGDMLIADHWDRNIVLISNESDKHAKYSKIPNFPYDLTMMDSDHIAITHGESSTYALTVLKLSTGVVEKEIPTKQFAEKYSTIQHCFGISYWDNKLYVMVEKVGIVVLDTSGKALDTISIDTEKVGQEIWVYQDKSIVEPCGLAVASNLDVFISCSKSNNVILIRCDGKDSKIVLQKGDNLVKPKAIHFNRERRELLVCNESNQHAAVYKVV
;
A
#
# COMPACT_ATOMS: atom_id res chain seq x y z
N MET A 1 14.67 8.57 -3.15
CA MET A 1 13.57 7.63 -2.90
C MET A 1 12.43 8.30 -2.16
N VAL A 2 11.24 8.33 -2.75
CA VAL A 2 9.98 8.65 -2.06
C VAL A 2 9.08 7.43 -2.16
N VAL A 3 8.90 6.77 -1.02
CA VAL A 3 8.14 5.52 -0.91
C VAL A 3 6.64 5.83 -0.87
N THR A 4 5.90 5.36 -1.86
CA THR A 4 4.44 5.56 -1.96
C THR A 4 3.63 4.28 -1.76
N GLY A 5 4.22 3.12 -2.07
CA GLY A 5 3.64 1.81 -1.82
C GLY A 5 4.70 0.77 -1.49
N CYS A 6 4.29 -0.30 -0.81
CA CYS A 6 5.18 -1.41 -0.48
C CYS A 6 4.41 -2.72 -0.32
N VAL A 7 5.06 -3.83 -0.67
CA VAL A 7 4.54 -5.18 -0.41
C VAL A 7 5.66 -6.14 -0.02
N MET A 8 5.35 -7.10 0.84
CA MET A 8 6.28 -8.15 1.27
C MET A 8 6.09 -9.41 0.42
N LEU A 9 7.21 -10.01 0.00
CA LEU A 9 7.26 -11.29 -0.70
C LEU A 9 7.25 -12.46 0.29
N THR A 10 6.91 -13.66 -0.19
CA THR A 10 6.85 -14.88 0.63
C THR A 10 8.22 -15.28 1.19
N ASN A 11 9.30 -14.96 0.49
CA ASN A 11 10.68 -15.17 0.96
C ASN A 11 11.13 -14.11 2.01
N GLY A 12 10.28 -13.12 2.32
CA GLY A 12 10.57 -12.04 3.26
C GLY A 12 11.22 -10.80 2.63
N ASP A 13 11.63 -10.87 1.36
CA ASP A 13 12.06 -9.66 0.65
C ASP A 13 10.89 -8.69 0.49
N MET A 14 11.19 -7.45 0.14
CA MET A 14 10.19 -6.39 -0.02
C MET A 14 10.34 -5.69 -1.35
N LEU A 15 9.20 -5.36 -1.96
CA LEU A 15 9.13 -4.46 -3.11
C LEU A 15 8.59 -3.10 -2.67
N ILE A 16 9.23 -2.05 -3.15
CA ILE A 16 8.86 -0.65 -2.86
C ILE A 16 8.61 0.08 -4.18
N ALA A 17 7.52 0.86 -4.22
CA ALA A 17 7.32 1.89 -5.24
C ALA A 17 8.10 3.15 -4.86
N ASP A 18 9.15 3.47 -5.63
CA ASP A 18 9.86 4.74 -5.52
C ASP A 18 9.29 5.72 -6.56
N HIS A 19 8.45 6.63 -6.05
CA HIS A 19 7.65 7.53 -6.84
C HIS A 19 8.49 8.37 -7.79
N TRP A 20 9.45 9.13 -7.26
CA TRP A 20 10.20 10.10 -8.06
C TRP A 20 11.21 9.48 -9.02
N ASP A 21 11.77 8.32 -8.66
CA ASP A 21 12.73 7.60 -9.51
C ASP A 21 12.03 6.67 -10.53
N ARG A 22 10.69 6.58 -10.49
CA ARG A 22 9.84 5.81 -11.41
C ARG A 22 10.24 4.35 -11.50
N ASN A 23 10.44 3.71 -10.36
CA ASN A 23 10.92 2.33 -10.29
C ASN A 23 10.29 1.55 -9.13
N ILE A 24 10.31 0.23 -9.30
CA ILE A 24 10.15 -0.71 -8.21
C ILE A 24 11.53 -1.09 -7.72
N VAL A 25 11.73 -1.07 -6.40
CA VAL A 25 12.98 -1.44 -5.73
C VAL A 25 12.75 -2.73 -4.97
N LEU A 26 13.62 -3.72 -5.18
CA LEU A 26 13.69 -4.91 -4.35
C LEU A 26 14.67 -4.67 -3.20
N ILE A 27 14.21 -4.90 -1.99
CA ILE A 27 15.00 -4.86 -0.76
C ILE A 27 15.07 -6.28 -0.23
N SER A 28 16.27 -6.84 -0.20
CA SER A 28 16.47 -8.20 0.29
C SER A 28 16.40 -8.24 1.82
N ASN A 29 15.79 -9.29 2.37
CA ASN A 29 15.81 -9.54 3.81
C ASN A 29 17.12 -10.21 4.28
N GLU A 30 17.93 -10.75 3.36
CA GLU A 30 19.19 -11.41 3.68
C GLU A 30 20.40 -10.47 3.57
N SER A 31 20.23 -9.30 2.95
CA SER A 31 21.31 -8.33 2.80
C SER A 31 20.77 -6.91 2.73
N ASP A 32 21.51 -5.93 3.28
CA ASP A 32 21.24 -4.50 3.11
C ASP A 32 21.40 -4.01 1.65
N LYS A 33 21.33 -4.91 0.67
CA LYS A 33 21.45 -4.58 -0.75
C LYS A 33 20.06 -4.26 -1.30
N HIS A 34 19.97 -3.08 -1.89
CA HIS A 34 18.82 -2.67 -2.70
C HIS A 34 19.16 -2.87 -4.17
N ALA A 35 18.27 -3.51 -4.92
CA ALA A 35 18.38 -3.63 -6.36
C ALA A 35 17.21 -2.88 -7.02
N LYS A 36 17.53 -2.04 -8.02
CA LYS A 36 16.49 -1.55 -8.93
C LYS A 36 15.91 -2.76 -9.65
N TYR A 37 14.63 -3.01 -9.42
CA TYR A 37 13.99 -4.21 -9.89
C TYR A 37 13.44 -4.02 -11.31
N SER A 38 12.62 -2.99 -11.49
CA SER A 38 12.07 -2.65 -12.79
C SER A 38 11.73 -1.17 -12.85
N LYS A 39 11.79 -0.61 -14.06
CA LYS A 39 11.43 0.77 -14.34
C LYS A 39 9.97 0.83 -14.76
N ILE A 40 9.22 1.72 -14.14
CA ILE A 40 7.80 1.96 -14.46
C ILE A 40 7.71 3.17 -15.40
N PRO A 41 6.81 3.17 -16.41
CA PRO A 41 6.73 4.29 -17.36
C PRO A 41 6.44 5.64 -16.69
N ASN A 42 5.53 5.65 -15.71
CA ASN A 42 5.10 6.84 -14.97
C ASN A 42 5.39 6.72 -13.46
N PHE A 43 4.93 7.69 -12.68
CA PHE A 43 5.16 7.72 -11.25
C PHE A 43 4.31 6.66 -10.53
N PRO A 44 4.92 5.65 -9.86
CA PRO A 44 4.16 4.64 -9.13
C PRO A 44 3.55 5.23 -7.85
N TYR A 45 2.31 4.85 -7.57
CA TYR A 45 1.56 5.30 -6.39
C TYR A 45 1.40 4.19 -5.36
N ASP A 46 1.03 2.98 -5.76
CA ASP A 46 0.87 1.86 -4.85
C ASP A 46 1.09 0.53 -5.57
N LEU A 47 1.31 -0.55 -4.81
CA LEU A 47 1.44 -1.90 -5.37
C LEU A 47 0.87 -2.98 -4.45
N THR A 48 0.43 -4.09 -5.05
CA THR A 48 -0.08 -5.26 -4.32
C THR A 48 0.40 -6.55 -4.98
N MET A 49 0.55 -7.61 -4.18
CA MET A 49 0.87 -8.96 -4.68
C MET A 49 -0.42 -9.61 -5.21
N MET A 50 -0.39 -10.12 -6.43
CA MET A 50 -1.48 -10.90 -7.01
C MET A 50 -1.29 -12.40 -6.75
N ASP A 51 -0.06 -12.87 -6.90
CA ASP A 51 0.34 -14.24 -6.58
C ASP A 51 1.86 -14.27 -6.31
N SER A 52 2.48 -15.44 -6.26
CA SER A 52 3.91 -15.59 -5.96
C SER A 52 4.85 -14.95 -6.98
N ASP A 53 4.38 -14.64 -8.19
CA ASP A 53 5.21 -14.17 -9.31
C ASP A 53 4.64 -12.92 -10.01
N HIS A 54 3.53 -12.33 -9.52
CA HIS A 54 2.93 -11.14 -10.12
C HIS A 54 2.59 -10.08 -9.09
N ILE A 55 2.89 -8.83 -9.44
CA ILE A 55 2.41 -7.63 -8.74
C ILE A 55 1.53 -6.79 -9.66
N ALA A 56 0.54 -6.13 -9.08
CA ALA A 56 -0.18 -5.03 -9.72
C ALA A 56 0.28 -3.69 -9.13
N ILE A 57 0.43 -2.70 -10.00
CA ILE A 57 0.98 -1.38 -9.67
C ILE A 57 0.05 -0.32 -10.25
N THR A 58 -0.36 0.65 -9.44
CA THR A 58 -0.98 1.89 -9.92
C THR A 58 0.11 2.91 -10.20
N HIS A 59 0.02 3.59 -11.33
CA HIS A 59 0.96 4.65 -11.70
C HIS A 59 0.31 5.70 -12.58
N GLY A 60 0.91 6.88 -12.65
CA GLY A 60 0.48 7.87 -13.63
C GLY A 60 1.23 9.19 -13.60
N GLU A 61 0.96 10.02 -14.59
CA GLU A 61 1.47 11.39 -14.73
C GLU A 61 0.43 12.25 -15.47
N SER A 62 -0.01 13.35 -14.86
CA SER A 62 -0.92 14.39 -15.40
C SER A 62 -2.24 13.91 -16.02
N SER A 63 -2.18 13.18 -17.15
CA SER A 63 -3.32 12.70 -17.93
C SER A 63 -3.26 11.21 -18.29
N THR A 64 -2.16 10.52 -17.96
CA THR A 64 -1.96 9.08 -18.22
C THR A 64 -1.85 8.34 -16.90
N TYR A 65 -2.96 7.76 -16.45
CA TYR A 65 -3.01 6.86 -15.29
C TYR A 65 -3.31 5.45 -15.77
N ALA A 66 -2.66 4.48 -15.15
CA ALA A 66 -2.78 3.08 -15.53
C ALA A 66 -2.53 2.15 -14.35
N LEU A 67 -3.03 0.93 -14.52
CA LEU A 67 -2.65 -0.23 -13.75
C LEU A 67 -1.71 -1.10 -14.59
N THR A 68 -0.58 -1.48 -14.02
CA THR A 68 0.37 -2.40 -14.67
C THR A 68 0.50 -3.68 -13.88
N VAL A 69 0.47 -4.81 -14.57
CA VAL A 69 0.84 -6.11 -14.02
C VAL A 69 2.26 -6.41 -14.45
N LEU A 70 3.12 -6.65 -13.47
CA LEU A 70 4.53 -6.95 -13.65
C LEU A 70 4.81 -8.37 -13.16
N LYS A 71 5.48 -9.15 -14.00
CA LYS A 71 6.00 -10.47 -13.62
C LYS A 71 7.31 -10.31 -12.88
N LEU A 72 7.37 -10.86 -11.67
CA LEU A 72 8.53 -10.77 -10.82
C LEU A 72 9.71 -11.49 -11.47
N SER A 73 9.63 -12.78 -11.78
CA SER A 73 10.78 -13.57 -12.25
C SER A 73 11.57 -12.95 -13.41
N THR A 74 10.94 -12.11 -14.24
CA THR A 74 11.54 -11.47 -15.41
C THR A 74 11.68 -9.94 -15.28
N GLY A 75 10.98 -9.30 -14.33
CA GLY A 75 10.88 -7.84 -14.24
C GLY A 75 10.09 -7.19 -15.39
N VAL A 76 9.43 -8.00 -16.23
CA VAL A 76 8.74 -7.56 -17.44
C VAL A 76 7.31 -7.14 -17.13
N VAL A 77 6.88 -6.03 -17.73
CA VAL A 77 5.48 -5.63 -17.78
C VAL A 77 4.73 -6.59 -18.70
N GLU A 78 3.86 -7.41 -18.14
CA GLU A 78 3.02 -8.32 -18.93
C GLU A 78 1.74 -7.62 -19.41
N LYS A 79 1.29 -6.62 -18.65
CA LYS A 79 0.04 -5.93 -18.95
C LYS A 79 0.06 -4.49 -18.48
N GLU A 80 -0.52 -3.62 -19.29
CA GLU A 80 -0.87 -2.26 -18.93
C GLU A 80 -2.32 -2.00 -19.27
N ILE A 81 -3.07 -1.47 -18.30
CA ILE A 81 -4.50 -1.24 -18.38
C ILE A 81 -4.71 0.25 -18.08
N PRO A 82 -4.95 1.10 -19.08
CA PRO A 82 -5.21 2.51 -18.87
C PRO A 82 -6.45 2.71 -17.99
N THR A 83 -6.42 3.64 -17.04
CA THR A 83 -7.56 3.93 -16.16
C THR A 83 -8.81 4.28 -16.96
N LYS A 84 -8.63 4.94 -18.11
CA LYS A 84 -9.73 5.23 -19.04
C LYS A 84 -10.52 3.98 -19.41
N GLN A 85 -9.90 2.81 -19.59
CA GLN A 85 -10.54 1.56 -20.00
C GLN A 85 -11.46 0.95 -18.93
N PHE A 86 -11.11 1.08 -17.64
CA PHE A 86 -11.94 0.54 -16.56
C PHE A 86 -12.78 1.59 -15.84
N ALA A 87 -12.69 2.84 -16.30
CA ALA A 87 -13.49 3.95 -15.80
C ALA A 87 -14.18 4.76 -16.91
N GLU A 88 -14.41 4.13 -18.07
CA GLU A 88 -14.96 4.77 -19.29
C GLU A 88 -16.29 5.51 -19.05
N LYS A 89 -17.08 5.05 -18.08
CA LYS A 89 -18.36 5.66 -17.73
C LYS A 89 -18.23 7.06 -17.10
N TYR A 90 -17.01 7.54 -16.86
CA TYR A 90 -16.74 8.83 -16.24
C TYR A 90 -15.93 9.75 -17.16
N SER A 91 -16.38 10.98 -17.30
CA SER A 91 -15.96 11.91 -18.36
C SER A 91 -14.66 12.70 -18.08
N THR A 92 -14.04 12.54 -16.92
CA THR A 92 -12.84 13.31 -16.52
C THR A 92 -11.63 12.42 -16.31
N ILE A 93 -10.42 12.98 -16.36
CA ILE A 93 -9.18 12.26 -16.03
C ILE A 93 -9.31 11.73 -14.61
N GLN A 94 -9.03 10.44 -14.43
CA GLN A 94 -9.18 9.79 -13.14
C GLN A 94 -7.85 9.25 -12.68
N HIS A 95 -7.43 9.72 -11.52
CA HIS A 95 -6.18 9.28 -10.92
C HIS A 95 -6.42 7.95 -10.22
N CYS A 96 -5.53 6.98 -10.40
CA CYS A 96 -5.53 5.75 -9.62
C CYS A 96 -4.40 5.81 -8.58
N PHE A 97 -4.73 5.55 -7.32
CA PHE A 97 -3.80 5.71 -6.20
C PHE A 97 -3.58 4.38 -5.48
N GLY A 98 -4.47 4.02 -4.55
CA GLY A 98 -4.35 2.78 -3.79
C GLY A 98 -4.79 1.54 -4.56
N ILE A 99 -4.16 0.40 -4.27
CA ILE A 99 -4.50 -0.87 -4.89
C ILE A 99 -4.42 -2.02 -3.89
N SER A 100 -5.39 -2.94 -3.96
CA SER A 100 -5.34 -4.21 -3.23
C SER A 100 -5.82 -5.36 -4.09
N TYR A 101 -5.30 -6.55 -3.84
CA TYR A 101 -5.75 -7.78 -4.48
C TYR A 101 -6.37 -8.73 -3.46
N TRP A 102 -7.54 -9.27 -3.78
CA TRP A 102 -8.21 -10.28 -2.95
C TRP A 102 -9.23 -11.08 -3.78
N ASP A 103 -9.34 -12.39 -3.53
CA ASP A 103 -10.32 -13.27 -4.17
C ASP A 103 -10.36 -13.14 -5.71
N ASN A 104 -9.18 -13.20 -6.35
CA ASN A 104 -8.99 -13.04 -7.79
C ASN A 104 -9.52 -11.71 -8.37
N LYS A 105 -9.58 -10.66 -7.55
CA LYS A 105 -10.04 -9.32 -7.93
C LYS A 105 -9.03 -8.27 -7.50
N LEU A 106 -8.94 -7.22 -8.31
CA LEU A 106 -8.20 -6.00 -7.99
C LEU A 106 -9.18 -4.94 -7.53
N TYR A 107 -8.86 -4.27 -6.43
CA TYR A 107 -9.61 -3.17 -5.85
C TYR A 107 -8.75 -1.93 -6.04
N VAL A 108 -9.14 -1.08 -6.99
CA VAL A 108 -8.36 0.10 -7.38
C VAL A 108 -9.11 1.35 -6.93
N MET A 109 -8.46 2.18 -6.13
CA MET A 109 -9.01 3.47 -5.74
C MET A 109 -8.85 4.47 -6.90
N VAL A 110 -9.96 4.99 -7.39
CA VAL A 110 -10.03 5.91 -8.53
C VAL A 110 -10.69 7.23 -8.11
N GLU A 111 -9.96 8.34 -8.27
CA GLU A 111 -10.41 9.67 -7.84
C GLU A 111 -11.79 10.02 -8.44
N LYS A 112 -12.71 10.54 -7.61
CA LYS A 112 -14.09 10.92 -7.97
C LYS A 112 -15.01 9.76 -8.40
N VAL A 113 -14.53 8.52 -8.36
CA VAL A 113 -15.32 7.31 -8.63
C VAL A 113 -15.56 6.51 -7.37
N GLY A 114 -14.51 6.29 -6.58
CA GLY A 114 -14.52 5.30 -5.50
C GLY A 114 -13.62 4.13 -5.85
N ILE A 115 -13.99 2.93 -5.39
CA ILE A 115 -13.21 1.72 -5.65
C ILE A 115 -13.80 1.01 -6.86
N VAL A 116 -12.98 0.86 -7.91
CA VAL A 116 -13.34 0.04 -9.05
C VAL A 116 -12.83 -1.38 -8.80
N VAL A 117 -13.73 -2.36 -8.91
CA VAL A 117 -13.40 -3.77 -8.75
C VAL A 117 -13.14 -4.34 -10.15
N LEU A 118 -11.93 -4.84 -10.38
CA LEU A 118 -11.51 -5.42 -11.65
C LEU A 118 -11.29 -6.93 -11.49
N ASP A 119 -11.51 -7.69 -12.56
CA ASP A 119 -10.89 -9.02 -12.65
C ASP A 119 -9.39 -8.88 -12.96
N THR A 120 -8.65 -10.00 -12.94
CA THR A 120 -7.22 -10.03 -13.29
C THR A 120 -6.96 -9.67 -14.77
N SER A 121 -8.00 -9.64 -15.60
CA SER A 121 -7.92 -9.15 -16.98
C SER A 121 -8.04 -7.61 -17.06
N GLY A 122 -8.29 -6.92 -15.95
CA GLY A 122 -8.51 -5.47 -15.92
C GLY A 122 -9.90 -5.05 -16.34
N LYS A 123 -10.80 -5.99 -16.59
CA LYS A 123 -12.20 -5.68 -16.91
C LYS A 123 -12.89 -5.28 -15.61
N ALA A 124 -13.58 -4.14 -15.66
CA ALA A 124 -14.42 -3.70 -14.55
C ALA A 124 -15.56 -4.71 -14.32
N LEU A 125 -15.64 -5.22 -13.09
CA LEU A 125 -16.69 -6.11 -12.61
C LEU A 125 -17.76 -5.33 -11.85
N ASP A 126 -17.32 -4.37 -11.03
CA ASP A 126 -18.19 -3.58 -10.18
C ASP A 126 -17.56 -2.22 -9.86
N THR A 127 -18.35 -1.33 -9.27
CA THR A 127 -17.86 -0.08 -8.70
C THR A 127 -18.52 0.15 -7.36
N ILE A 128 -17.69 0.20 -6.33
CA ILE A 128 -18.10 0.60 -4.99
C ILE A 128 -18.00 2.13 -4.98
N SER A 129 -19.12 2.77 -5.32
CA SER A 129 -19.27 4.21 -5.18
C SER A 129 -19.12 4.57 -3.71
N ILE A 130 -18.11 5.36 -3.39
CA ILE A 130 -17.99 5.98 -2.08
C ILE A 130 -18.91 7.19 -2.12
N ASP A 131 -20.12 7.04 -1.60
CA ASP A 131 -21.05 8.16 -1.43
C ASP A 131 -20.42 9.13 -0.43
N THR A 132 -19.80 10.20 -0.95
CA THR A 132 -19.19 11.23 -0.10
C THR A 132 -20.23 12.07 0.64
N GLU A 133 -21.51 12.00 0.26
CA GLU A 133 -22.62 12.70 0.93
C GLU A 133 -23.26 11.85 2.03
N LYS A 134 -23.32 10.53 1.86
CA LYS A 134 -23.50 9.55 2.96
C LYS A 134 -22.14 9.16 3.50
N VAL A 135 -21.44 10.16 4.03
CA VAL A 135 -20.18 10.03 4.78
C VAL A 135 -20.30 8.80 5.67
N GLY A 136 -19.31 7.89 5.56
CA GLY A 136 -19.25 6.70 6.38
C GLY A 136 -19.64 7.04 7.81
N GLN A 137 -20.60 6.31 8.37
CA GLN A 137 -20.96 6.53 9.76
C GLN A 137 -19.69 6.29 10.57
N GLU A 138 -19.29 7.28 11.34
CA GLU A 138 -18.28 7.11 12.36
C GLU A 138 -18.81 6.05 13.34
N ILE A 139 -18.35 4.80 13.18
CA ILE A 139 -18.78 3.68 14.03
C ILE A 139 -18.09 3.81 15.39
N TRP A 140 -16.85 4.29 15.39
CA TRP A 140 -16.07 4.64 16.58
C TRP A 140 -14.92 5.58 16.20
N VAL A 141 -14.46 6.35 17.18
CA VAL A 141 -13.21 7.12 17.10
C VAL A 141 -12.36 6.75 18.28
N TYR A 142 -11.09 6.49 17.99
CA TYR A 142 -10.06 6.43 19.02
C TYR A 142 -9.20 7.68 18.93
N GLN A 143 -9.10 8.40 20.05
CA GLN A 143 -8.26 9.57 20.19
C GLN A 143 -7.26 9.31 21.31
N ASP A 144 -5.98 9.44 21.00
CA ASP A 144 -4.91 9.34 21.98
C ASP A 144 -3.82 10.33 21.65
N LYS A 145 -3.19 10.88 22.70
CA LYS A 145 -2.12 11.88 22.56
C LYS A 145 -0.88 11.30 21.85
N SER A 146 -0.74 9.98 21.79
CA SER A 146 0.31 9.28 21.07
C SER A 146 0.08 9.20 19.55
N ILE A 147 -1.15 9.43 19.07
CA ILE A 147 -1.48 9.50 17.63
C ILE A 147 -1.19 10.91 17.14
N VAL A 148 0.06 11.14 16.71
CA VAL A 148 0.49 12.44 16.19
C VAL A 148 0.96 12.28 14.75
N GLU A 149 0.19 12.85 13.82
CA GLU A 149 0.44 12.74 12.38
C GLU A 149 0.40 11.27 11.88
N PRO A 150 -0.76 10.59 11.99
CA PRO A 150 -0.91 9.24 11.47
C PRO A 150 -0.69 9.22 9.95
N CYS A 151 0.11 8.28 9.45
CA CYS A 151 0.53 8.25 8.04
C CYS A 151 0.24 6.91 7.35
N GLY A 152 0.50 5.78 8.02
CA GLY A 152 0.30 4.44 7.47
C GLY A 152 -0.66 3.62 8.30
N LEU A 153 -1.36 2.69 7.64
CA LEU A 153 -2.33 1.80 8.25
C LEU A 153 -2.15 0.38 7.72
N ALA A 154 -2.19 -0.62 8.61
CA ALA A 154 -2.22 -2.03 8.24
C ALA A 154 -3.23 -2.77 9.12
N VAL A 155 -3.88 -3.81 8.57
CA VAL A 155 -4.93 -4.56 9.27
C VAL A 155 -4.55 -6.04 9.38
N ALA A 156 -4.58 -6.56 10.60
CA ALA A 156 -4.35 -7.98 10.89
C ALA A 156 -5.58 -8.85 10.54
N SER A 157 -5.40 -10.17 10.57
CA SER A 157 -6.47 -11.13 10.27
C SER A 157 -7.63 -11.10 11.28
N ASN A 158 -7.36 -10.70 12.52
CA ASN A 158 -8.37 -10.51 13.57
C ASN A 158 -8.98 -9.10 13.57
N LEU A 159 -8.79 -8.33 12.49
CA LEU A 159 -9.25 -6.95 12.30
C LEU A 159 -8.59 -5.92 13.24
N ASP A 160 -7.53 -6.29 13.95
CA ASP A 160 -6.73 -5.30 14.67
C ASP A 160 -6.03 -4.37 13.68
N VAL A 161 -5.91 -3.10 14.07
CA VAL A 161 -5.39 -2.03 13.23
C VAL A 161 -4.05 -1.57 13.77
N PHE A 162 -3.03 -1.57 12.92
CA PHE A 162 -1.76 -0.90 13.17
C PHE A 162 -1.80 0.48 12.51
N ILE A 163 -1.30 1.49 13.22
CA ILE A 163 -1.19 2.86 12.71
C ILE A 163 0.22 3.35 12.97
N SER A 164 0.94 3.79 11.93
CA SER A 164 2.20 4.51 12.09
C SER A 164 1.95 6.00 12.24
N CYS A 165 2.67 6.64 13.17
CA CYS A 165 2.58 8.07 13.41
C CYS A 165 3.95 8.71 13.21
N SER A 166 4.09 9.54 12.17
CA SER A 166 5.37 10.06 11.72
C SER A 166 5.99 11.01 12.75
N LYS A 167 5.18 11.87 13.39
CA LYS A 167 5.69 12.90 14.28
C LYS A 167 5.98 12.38 15.68
N SER A 168 5.17 11.45 16.19
CA SER A 168 5.43 10.77 17.46
C SER A 168 6.44 9.62 17.35
N ASN A 169 6.83 9.20 16.14
CA ASN A 169 7.77 8.11 15.87
C ASN A 169 7.35 6.80 16.57
N ASN A 170 6.08 6.42 16.41
CA ASN A 170 5.56 5.20 17.00
C ASN A 170 4.66 4.45 16.02
N VAL A 171 4.38 3.20 16.36
CA VAL A 171 3.28 2.42 15.79
C VAL A 171 2.36 1.99 16.91
N ILE A 172 1.07 2.23 16.73
CA ILE A 172 0.03 1.92 17.69
C ILE A 172 -0.80 0.76 17.13
N LEU A 173 -1.04 -0.25 17.97
CA LEU A 173 -2.04 -1.28 17.73
C LEU A 173 -3.35 -0.84 18.41
N ILE A 174 -4.44 -0.85 17.66
CA ILE A 174 -5.80 -0.69 18.15
C ILE A 174 -6.52 -2.00 17.92
N ARG A 175 -7.13 -2.56 18.97
CA ARG A 175 -7.92 -3.79 18.85
C ARG A 175 -9.16 -3.56 18.02
N CYS A 176 -9.65 -4.61 17.36
CA CYS A 176 -10.84 -4.53 16.50
C CYS A 176 -12.12 -4.07 17.23
N ASP A 177 -12.17 -4.17 18.56
CA ASP A 177 -13.25 -3.66 19.39
C ASP A 177 -13.13 -2.14 19.70
N GLY A 178 -12.02 -1.51 19.32
CA GLY A 178 -11.72 -0.10 19.56
C GLY A 178 -11.48 0.27 21.03
N LYS A 179 -11.46 -0.70 21.95
CA LYS A 179 -11.40 -0.45 23.40
C LYS A 179 -9.99 -0.45 23.95
N ASP A 180 -9.13 -1.28 23.37
CA ASP A 180 -7.75 -1.43 23.80
C ASP A 180 -6.79 -0.93 22.73
N SER A 181 -5.79 -0.17 23.16
CA SER A 181 -4.65 0.18 22.33
C SER A 181 -3.34 -0.04 23.07
N LYS A 182 -2.28 -0.24 22.30
CA LYS A 182 -0.91 -0.24 22.83
C LYS A 182 0.05 0.33 21.81
N ILE A 183 1.04 1.10 22.27
CA ILE A 183 2.22 1.40 21.45
C ILE A 183 3.00 0.09 21.31
N VAL A 184 3.09 -0.43 20.10
CA VAL A 184 3.81 -1.68 19.79
C VAL A 184 5.24 -1.44 19.33
N LEU A 185 5.50 -0.25 18.78
CA LEU A 185 6.83 0.21 18.40
C LEU A 185 6.95 1.70 18.74
N GLN A 186 8.12 2.13 19.16
CA GLN A 186 8.41 3.49 19.59
C GLN A 186 9.75 3.97 19.05
N LYS A 187 10.10 5.24 19.33
CA LYS A 187 11.37 5.85 18.90
C LYS A 187 12.60 5.03 19.28
N GLY A 188 12.57 4.32 20.42
CA GLY A 188 13.64 3.42 20.87
C GLY A 188 13.88 2.22 19.95
N ASP A 189 12.92 1.87 19.10
CA ASP A 189 12.98 0.75 18.14
C ASP A 189 13.48 1.20 16.76
N ASN A 190 14.23 2.31 16.70
CA ASN A 190 14.76 2.93 15.49
C ASN A 190 13.70 3.48 14.51
N LEU A 191 12.52 3.82 15.02
CA LEU A 191 11.50 4.52 14.22
C LEU A 191 11.86 5.99 14.04
N VAL A 192 11.87 6.45 12.80
CA VAL A 192 12.14 7.85 12.42
C VAL A 192 11.22 8.27 11.28
N LYS A 193 10.15 8.99 11.60
CA LYS A 193 9.07 9.36 10.68
C LYS A 193 8.55 8.17 9.87
N PRO A 194 7.96 7.16 10.52
CA PRO A 194 7.35 6.05 9.80
C PRO A 194 6.19 6.56 8.93
N LYS A 195 6.17 6.18 7.64
CA LYS A 195 5.18 6.65 6.66
C LYS A 195 4.28 5.53 6.13
N ALA A 196 4.86 4.38 5.82
CA ALA A 196 4.10 3.22 5.32
C ALA A 196 4.32 2.03 6.25
N ILE A 197 3.29 1.20 6.40
CA ILE A 197 3.35 -0.05 7.15
C ILE A 197 2.61 -1.16 6.41
N HIS A 198 3.06 -2.39 6.59
CA HIS A 198 2.42 -3.58 6.06
C HIS A 198 2.48 -4.71 7.08
N PHE A 199 1.39 -5.46 7.25
CA PHE A 199 1.33 -6.59 8.19
C PHE A 199 1.37 -7.92 7.44
N ASN A 200 2.46 -8.67 7.60
CA ASN A 200 2.56 -10.04 7.13
C ASN A 200 1.77 -10.96 8.07
N ARG A 201 0.65 -11.49 7.57
CA ARG A 201 -0.29 -12.32 8.33
C ARG A 201 0.27 -13.68 8.72
N GLU A 202 1.06 -14.30 7.85
CA GLU A 202 1.61 -15.64 8.05
C GLU A 202 2.69 -15.62 9.14
N ARG A 203 3.58 -14.62 9.06
CA ARG A 203 4.73 -14.49 9.97
C ARG A 203 4.41 -13.67 11.22
N ARG A 204 3.26 -13.00 11.25
CA ARG A 204 2.85 -12.04 12.29
C ARG A 204 3.91 -10.94 12.50
N GLU A 205 4.35 -10.38 11.39
CA GLU A 205 5.40 -9.37 11.34
C GLU A 205 4.85 -8.07 10.75
N LEU A 206 5.34 -6.95 11.27
CA LEU A 206 5.02 -5.62 10.77
C LEU A 206 6.25 -5.03 10.09
N LEU A 207 6.12 -4.77 8.80
CA LEU A 207 7.06 -3.97 8.04
C LEU A 207 6.73 -2.49 8.23
N VAL A 208 7.75 -1.68 8.52
CA VAL A 208 7.62 -0.23 8.69
C VAL A 208 8.68 0.49 7.86
N CYS A 209 8.24 1.42 7.01
CA CYS A 209 9.09 2.25 6.16
C CYS A 209 9.24 3.65 6.77
N ASN A 210 10.48 4.05 7.05
CA ASN A 210 10.84 5.35 7.61
C ASN A 210 11.26 6.33 6.50
N GLU A 211 10.77 7.58 6.57
CA GLU A 211 11.06 8.60 5.56
C GLU A 211 12.51 9.12 5.66
N SER A 212 12.97 9.44 6.87
CA SER A 212 14.14 10.32 7.04
C SER A 212 15.49 9.62 6.91
N ASN A 213 15.53 8.30 7.07
CA ASN A 213 16.75 7.50 6.99
C ASN A 213 16.71 6.47 5.85
N GLN A 214 15.71 6.54 4.97
CA GLN A 214 15.53 5.60 3.84
C GLN A 214 15.58 4.13 4.30
N HIS A 215 15.07 3.86 5.51
CA HIS A 215 15.20 2.58 6.19
C HIS A 215 13.83 1.92 6.30
N ALA A 216 13.75 0.65 5.92
CA ALA A 216 12.60 -0.20 6.20
C ALA A 216 13.03 -1.31 7.13
N ALA A 217 12.22 -1.59 8.15
CA ALA A 217 12.50 -2.63 9.14
C ALA A 217 11.27 -3.51 9.36
N VAL A 218 11.54 -4.78 9.62
CA VAL A 218 10.52 -5.79 9.95
C VAL A 218 10.57 -6.08 11.45
N TYR A 219 9.42 -5.96 12.10
CA TYR A 219 9.27 -6.13 13.54
C TYR A 219 8.33 -7.29 13.82
N LYS A 220 8.72 -8.16 14.75
CA LYS A 220 7.82 -9.22 15.24
C LYS A 220 6.81 -8.60 16.21
N VAL A 221 5.51 -8.75 15.91
CA VAL A 221 4.47 -8.21 16.77
C VAL A 221 3.90 -9.31 17.65
N VAL A 222 4.08 -9.17 18.97
CA VAL A 222 3.58 -10.09 19.99
C VAL A 222 2.15 -9.76 20.40
#